data_AF-A0A9P4K6U7-F1
#
_entry.id   AF-A0A9P4K6U7-F1
#
_cell.length_a   1.000
_cell.length_b   1.000
_cell.length_c   1.000
_cell.angle_alpha   90.00
_cell.angle_beta   90.00
_cell.angle_gamma   90.00
#
_symmetry.space_group_name_H-M   'P 1'
#
loop_
_entity.id
_entity.type
_entity.pdbx_description
1 polymer ?
#
loop_
_entity_poly.entity_id
_entity_poly.type
_entity_poly.pdbx_seq_one_letter_code
_entity_poly.pdbx_strand_id
1 'polypeptide(L)'
;ILVDGKEIPVTQNLYEAIHSLQKIESRKLQGIWIDAVCIDQRVPEGLVERGKQVAMMDRVYATAEHVLIWLGPASDDDASEIMDGKLEIMDAATYHKLGIPIIPRDVWKRIRGLFERTWFQRMWV
;
A
#
# COMPACT_ATOMS: atom_id res chain seq x y z
N ILE A 1 -4.48 -16.72 -9.04
CA ILE A 1 -4.73 -15.88 -10.24
C ILE A 1 -4.18 -16.60 -11.47
N LEU A 2 -4.63 -16.24 -12.68
CA LEU A 2 -4.07 -16.78 -13.93
C LEU A 2 -3.04 -15.80 -14.51
N VAL A 3 -1.85 -16.31 -14.83
CA VAL A 3 -0.77 -15.57 -15.51
C VAL A 3 -0.23 -16.47 -16.62
N ASP A 4 -0.27 -15.99 -17.87
CA ASP A 4 0.14 -16.76 -19.06
C ASP A 4 -0.47 -18.17 -19.13
N GLY A 5 -1.75 -18.29 -18.75
CA GLY A 5 -2.50 -19.55 -18.75
C GLY A 5 -2.15 -20.51 -17.60
N LYS A 6 -1.30 -20.11 -16.65
CA LYS A 6 -0.95 -20.90 -15.46
C LYS A 6 -1.57 -20.32 -14.21
N GLU A 7 -2.05 -21.21 -13.34
CA GLU A 7 -2.51 -20.81 -12.01
C GLU A 7 -1.32 -20.52 -11.10
N ILE A 8 -1.31 -19.31 -10.54
CA ILE A 8 -0.35 -18.88 -9.53
C ILE A 8 -1.10 -18.65 -8.22
N PRO A 9 -0.72 -19.35 -7.13
CA PRO A 9 -1.25 -19.06 -5.80
C PRO A 9 -0.74 -17.70 -5.34
N VAL A 10 -1.65 -16.88 -4.82
CA VAL A 10 -1.33 -15.57 -4.24
C VAL A 10 -1.95 -15.46 -2.85
N THR A 11 -1.40 -14.57 -2.03
CA THR A 11 -2.02 -14.28 -0.73
C THR A 11 -3.39 -13.62 -0.92
N GLN A 12 -4.27 -13.79 0.07
CA GLN A 12 -5.60 -13.16 0.07
C GLN A 12 -5.51 -11.63 -0.12
N ASN A 13 -4.56 -10.99 0.56
CA ASN A 13 -4.33 -9.54 0.43
C ASN A 13 -3.99 -9.12 -1.01
N LEU A 14 -3.13 -9.88 -1.69
CA LEU A 14 -2.77 -9.60 -3.09
C LEU A 14 -3.95 -9.86 -4.03
N TYR A 15 -4.72 -10.93 -3.79
CA TYR A 15 -5.92 -11.23 -4.55
C TYR A 15 -6.93 -10.08 -4.49
N GLU A 16 -7.21 -9.57 -3.29
CA GLU A 16 -8.11 -8.43 -3.08
C GLU A 16 -7.62 -7.14 -3.72
N ALA A 17 -6.31 -6.88 -3.65
CA ALA A 17 -5.68 -5.74 -4.30
C ALA A 17 -5.88 -5.78 -5.82
N ILE A 18 -5.54 -6.90 -6.47
CA ILE A 18 -5.69 -7.09 -7.92
C ILE A 18 -7.16 -6.94 -8.33
N HIS A 19 -8.07 -7.57 -7.59
CA HIS A 19 -9.50 -7.50 -7.89
C HIS A 19 -10.05 -6.08 -7.75
N SER A 20 -9.56 -5.31 -6.77
CA SER A 20 -9.95 -3.92 -6.58
C SER A 20 -9.38 -3.01 -7.67
N LEU A 21 -8.12 -3.21 -8.06
CA LEU A 21 -7.48 -2.49 -9.17
C LEU A 21 -8.21 -2.72 -10.50
N GLN A 22 -8.64 -3.95 -10.76
CA GLN A 22 -9.44 -4.28 -11.94
C GLN A 22 -10.78 -3.53 -11.97
N LYS A 23 -11.42 -3.28 -10.82
CA LYS A 23 -12.66 -2.50 -10.78
C LYS A 23 -12.46 -1.02 -11.07
N ILE A 24 -11.38 -0.44 -10.54
CA ILE A 24 -11.11 1.00 -10.61
C ILE A 24 -10.56 1.38 -11.99
N GLU A 25 -9.66 0.57 -12.54
CA GLU A 25 -8.83 0.95 -13.70
C GLU A 25 -8.92 -0.02 -14.88
N SER A 26 -10.05 -0.74 -15.01
CA SER A 26 -10.30 -1.79 -16.02
C SER A 26 -9.95 -1.44 -17.48
N ARG A 27 -9.75 -0.17 -17.83
CA ARG A 27 -9.46 0.30 -19.20
C ARG A 27 -8.19 1.14 -19.35
N LYS A 28 -7.40 1.36 -18.31
CA LYS A 28 -6.25 2.29 -18.36
C LYS A 28 -4.89 1.70 -17.99
N LEU A 29 -4.83 0.60 -17.24
CA LEU A 29 -3.54 0.01 -16.88
C LEU A 29 -2.97 -0.80 -18.05
N GLN A 30 -1.90 -0.30 -18.67
CA GLN A 30 -1.20 -0.99 -19.78
C GLN A 30 -0.21 -2.07 -19.31
N GLY A 31 0.08 -2.11 -18.01
CA GLY A 31 0.92 -3.13 -17.39
C GLY A 31 1.08 -2.85 -15.91
N ILE A 32 1.03 -3.89 -15.08
CA ILE A 32 1.28 -3.78 -13.64
C ILE A 32 2.42 -4.70 -13.26
N TRP A 33 3.40 -4.15 -12.56
CA TRP A 33 4.46 -4.93 -11.95
C TRP A 33 4.10 -5.22 -10.51
N ILE A 34 4.12 -6.49 -10.13
CA ILE A 34 3.86 -6.97 -8.76
C ILE A 34 4.97 -7.97 -8.45
N ASP A 35 5.85 -7.65 -7.50
CA ASP A 35 7.01 -8.47 -7.13
C ASP A 35 6.65 -9.93 -6.82
N ALA A 36 5.56 -10.16 -6.09
CA ALA A 36 5.05 -11.49 -5.75
C ALA A 36 4.54 -12.30 -6.96
N VAL A 37 4.36 -11.66 -8.12
CA VAL A 37 3.92 -12.30 -9.37
C VAL A 37 5.04 -12.34 -10.41
N CYS A 38 5.79 -11.25 -10.54
CA CYS A 38 6.81 -11.07 -11.58
C CYS A 38 8.18 -11.67 -11.21
N ILE A 39 8.44 -11.96 -9.94
CA ILE A 39 9.68 -12.58 -9.47
C ILE A 39 9.38 -14.04 -9.09
N ASP A 40 10.14 -15.00 -9.63
CA ASP A 40 9.97 -16.40 -9.23
C ASP A 40 10.65 -16.64 -7.89
N GLN A 41 9.86 -16.66 -6.83
CA GLN A 41 10.35 -16.83 -5.46
C GLN A 41 10.37 -18.31 -5.00
N ARG A 42 10.02 -19.27 -5.88
CA ARG A 42 9.70 -20.65 -5.47
C ARG A 42 10.81 -21.66 -5.70
N VAL A 43 11.76 -21.35 -6.58
CA VAL A 43 12.81 -22.29 -7.00
C VAL A 43 14.21 -21.78 -6.62
N PRO A 44 15.19 -22.67 -6.40
CA PRO A 44 16.57 -22.26 -6.08
C PRO A 44 17.19 -21.33 -7.13
N GLU A 45 16.89 -21.53 -8.42
CA GLU A 45 17.30 -20.66 -9.53
C GLU A 45 16.65 -19.26 -9.42
N GLY A 46 15.51 -19.18 -8.75
CA GLY A 46 14.78 -17.96 -8.43
C GLY A 46 15.53 -17.06 -7.45
N LEU A 47 16.50 -17.58 -6.68
CA LEU A 47 17.36 -16.73 -5.84
C LEU A 47 18.28 -15.83 -6.68
N VAL A 48 18.77 -16.35 -7.82
CA VAL A 48 19.62 -15.59 -8.76
C VAL A 48 18.78 -14.55 -9.50
N GLU A 49 17.59 -14.94 -9.94
CA GLU A 49 16.64 -14.02 -10.58
C GLU A 49 16.16 -12.94 -9.61
N ARG A 50 15.81 -13.31 -8.38
CA ARG A 50 15.46 -12.37 -7.29
C ARG A 50 16.57 -11.36 -7.05
N GLY A 51 17.84 -11.77 -6.99
CA GLY A 51 18.96 -10.84 -6.83
C GLY A 51 18.99 -9.78 -7.94
N LYS A 52 18.75 -10.18 -9.19
CA LYS A 52 18.66 -9.27 -10.34
C LYS A 52 17.44 -8.37 -10.28
N GLN A 53 16.27 -8.92 -9.95
CA GLN A 53 15.02 -8.15 -9.85
C GLN A 53 15.08 -7.12 -8.73
N VAL A 54 15.59 -7.51 -7.55
CA VAL A 54 15.80 -6.59 -6.42
C VAL A 54 16.76 -5.47 -6.80
N ALA A 55 17.85 -5.78 -7.52
CA ALA A 55 18.78 -4.78 -8.02
C ALA A 55 18.18 -3.85 -9.10
N MET A 56 17.01 -4.17 -9.65
CA MET A 56 16.29 -3.35 -10.63
C MET A 56 15.10 -2.60 -10.02
N MET A 57 14.74 -2.85 -8.76
CA MET A 57 13.54 -2.25 -8.14
C MET A 57 13.61 -0.73 -8.12
N ASP A 58 14.79 -0.16 -7.88
CA ASP A 58 15.03 1.28 -7.93
C ASP A 58 14.60 1.87 -9.28
N ARG A 59 14.96 1.22 -10.38
CA ARG A 59 14.59 1.64 -11.74
C ARG A 59 13.12 1.40 -12.02
N VAL A 60 12.55 0.28 -11.56
CA VAL A 60 11.11 0.00 -11.71
C VAL A 60 10.31 1.12 -11.05
N TYR A 61 10.62 1.47 -9.81
CA TYR A 61 9.94 2.58 -9.12
C TYR A 61 10.22 3.94 -9.77
N ALA A 62 11.45 4.21 -10.19
CA ALA A 62 11.82 5.49 -10.80
C ALA A 62 11.17 5.72 -12.18
N THR A 63 10.85 4.66 -12.91
CA THR A 63 10.27 4.72 -14.26
C THR A 63 8.78 4.41 -14.31
N ALA A 64 8.18 4.01 -13.19
CA ALA A 64 6.74 3.77 -13.11
C ALA A 64 5.97 5.09 -13.28
N GLU A 65 4.97 5.10 -14.16
CA GLU A 65 4.06 6.25 -14.30
C GLU A 65 3.29 6.49 -12.99
N HIS A 66 2.89 5.40 -12.34
CA HIS A 66 2.21 5.42 -11.06
C HIS A 66 2.72 4.29 -10.16
N VAL A 67 2.88 4.61 -8.88
CA VAL A 67 3.13 3.63 -7.82
C VAL A 67 1.86 3.55 -6.98
N LEU A 68 1.23 2.37 -6.98
CA LEU A 68 -0.03 2.13 -6.29
C LEU A 68 0.22 1.42 -4.97
N ILE A 69 -0.45 1.88 -3.92
CA ILE A 69 -0.38 1.27 -2.60
C ILE A 69 -1.76 0.71 -2.25
N TRP A 70 -1.81 -0.57 -1.93
CA TRP A 70 -3.02 -1.22 -1.41
C TRP A 70 -3.01 -1.23 0.11
N LEU A 71 -3.97 -0.53 0.70
CA LEU A 71 -4.12 -0.38 2.15
C LEU A 71 -5.22 -1.28 2.73
N GLY A 72 -5.73 -2.24 1.96
CA GLY A 72 -6.90 -3.04 2.31
C GLY A 72 -8.21 -2.44 1.79
N PRO A 73 -9.32 -3.20 1.88
CA PRO A 73 -10.64 -2.72 1.49
C PRO A 73 -11.03 -1.48 2.29
N ALA A 74 -11.91 -0.66 1.72
CA ALA A 74 -12.52 0.43 2.46
C ALA A 74 -13.32 -0.17 3.64
N SER A 75 -12.93 0.19 4.86
CA SER A 75 -13.68 -0.13 6.07
C SER A 75 -14.50 1.08 6.49
N ASP A 76 -15.79 0.88 6.75
CA ASP A 76 -16.64 1.89 7.40
C ASP A 76 -16.12 2.24 8.81
N ASP A 77 -15.28 1.37 9.38
CA ASP A 77 -14.63 1.52 10.69
C ASP A 77 -13.42 2.47 10.71
N ASP A 78 -13.02 3.07 9.57
CA ASP A 78 -12.07 4.19 9.56
C ASP A 78 -12.62 5.43 10.34
N ALA A 79 -13.86 5.36 10.86
CA ALA A 79 -14.52 6.38 11.66
C ALA A 79 -15.08 5.90 13.02
N SER A 80 -15.09 4.61 13.38
CA SER A 80 -16.04 4.10 14.39
C SER A 80 -15.48 3.69 15.76
N GLU A 81 -14.22 3.30 15.94
CA GLU A 81 -13.75 2.86 17.28
C GLU A 81 -12.75 3.83 17.91
N ILE A 82 -13.31 4.74 18.71
CA ILE A 82 -12.60 5.55 19.68
C ILE A 82 -12.07 4.60 20.76
N MET A 83 -10.81 4.17 20.63
CA MET A 83 -10.00 4.04 21.85
C MET A 83 -9.82 5.44 22.41
N ASP A 84 -10.10 5.60 23.71
CA ASP A 84 -10.04 6.81 24.53
C ASP A 84 -8.64 7.47 24.63
N GLY A 85 -7.74 7.15 23.69
CA GLY A 85 -6.44 7.76 23.57
C GLY A 85 -6.59 9.19 23.08
N LYS A 86 -6.34 10.15 23.98
CA LYS A 86 -6.10 11.57 23.69
C LYS A 86 -5.19 11.65 22.46
N LEU A 87 -5.78 11.89 21.29
CA LEU A 87 -5.02 12.43 20.19
C LEU A 87 -4.65 13.82 20.66
N GLU A 88 -3.41 14.00 21.11
CA GLU A 88 -2.86 15.32 21.41
C GLU A 88 -2.76 16.06 20.07
N ILE A 89 -3.89 16.61 19.64
CA ILE A 89 -3.94 17.50 18.48
C ILE A 89 -3.04 18.67 18.87
N MET A 90 -1.99 18.86 18.07
CA MET A 90 -1.04 19.95 18.26
C MET A 90 -1.80 21.28 18.34
N ASP A 91 -1.34 22.20 19.17
CA ASP A 91 -1.98 23.52 19.25
C ASP A 91 -1.78 24.30 17.93
N ALA A 92 -2.62 25.30 17.70
CA ALA A 92 -2.56 26.13 16.49
C ALA A 92 -1.19 26.82 16.32
N ALA A 93 -0.51 27.14 17.42
CA ALA A 93 0.81 27.75 17.41
C ALA A 93 1.87 26.80 16.82
N THR A 94 1.76 25.50 17.12
CA THR A 94 2.67 24.47 16.63
C THR A 94 2.45 24.21 15.14
N TYR A 95 1.19 24.18 14.66
CA TYR A 95 0.90 24.12 13.22
C TYR A 95 1.54 25.27 12.46
N HIS A 96 1.35 26.50 12.98
CA HIS A 96 1.90 27.70 12.37
C HIS A 96 3.43 27.66 12.34
N LYS A 97 4.08 27.24 13.44
CA LYS A 97 5.53 27.10 13.53
C LYS A 97 6.09 26.10 12.50
N LEU A 98 5.36 25.02 12.23
CA LEU A 98 5.78 23.98 11.29
C LEU A 98 5.40 24.28 9.83
N GLY A 99 4.66 25.37 9.58
CA GLY A 99 4.18 25.70 8.23
C GLY A 99 3.15 24.71 7.70
N ILE A 100 2.44 23.99 8.58
CA ILE A 100 1.45 22.98 8.21
C ILE A 100 0.05 23.58 8.41
N PRO A 101 -0.90 23.40 7.48
CA PRO A 101 -2.28 23.83 7.67
C PRO A 101 -2.91 23.11 8.88
N ILE A 102 -3.78 23.80 9.61
CA ILE A 102 -4.52 23.20 10.73
C ILE A 102 -5.39 22.06 10.18
N ILE A 103 -5.18 20.86 10.71
CA ILE A 103 -5.94 19.67 10.34
C ILE A 103 -7.11 19.51 11.32
N PRO A 104 -8.38 19.47 10.84
CA PRO A 104 -9.53 19.23 11.69
C PRO A 104 -9.49 17.90 12.44
N ARG A 105 -10.13 17.82 13.61
CA ARG A 105 -10.11 16.63 14.48
C ARG A 105 -10.65 15.37 13.80
N ASP A 106 -11.71 15.50 13.01
CA ASP A 106 -12.31 14.41 12.24
C ASP A 106 -11.38 13.90 11.13
N VAL A 107 -10.66 14.81 10.46
CA VAL A 107 -9.63 14.44 9.48
C VAL A 107 -8.49 13.71 10.16
N TRP A 108 -8.05 14.19 11.33
CA TRP A 108 -7.04 13.52 12.14
C TRP A 108 -7.43 12.11 12.60
N LYS A 109 -8.70 11.90 12.98
CA LYS A 109 -9.19 10.57 13.32
C LYS A 109 -9.05 9.60 12.15
N ARG A 110 -9.40 10.04 10.93
CA ARG A 110 -9.23 9.24 9.70
C ARG A 110 -7.76 8.95 9.40
N ILE A 111 -6.88 9.95 9.57
CA ILE A 111 -5.43 9.78 9.41
C ILE A 111 -4.90 8.76 10.43
N ARG A 112 -5.32 8.83 11.70
CA ARG A 112 -4.95 7.82 12.71
C ARG A 112 -5.40 6.43 12.29
N GLY A 113 -6.67 6.26 11.91
CA GLY A 113 -7.20 4.96 11.46
C GLY A 113 -6.41 4.39 10.27
N LEU A 114 -5.93 5.26 9.37
CA LEU A 114 -5.03 4.87 8.29
C LEU A 114 -3.71 4.27 8.81
N PHE A 115 -3.06 4.93 9.78
CA PHE A 115 -1.81 4.47 10.39
C PHE A 115 -1.97 3.22 11.28
N GLU A 116 -3.18 2.93 11.75
CA GLU A 116 -3.48 1.70 12.51
C GLU A 116 -3.56 0.46 11.60
N ARG A 117 -3.68 0.64 10.28
CA ARG A 117 -3.73 -0.49 9.34
C ARG A 117 -2.43 -1.29 9.34
N THR A 118 -2.57 -2.61 9.17
CA THR A 118 -1.45 -3.58 9.17
C THR A 118 -0.28 -3.17 8.28
N TRP A 119 -0.54 -2.49 7.15
CA TRP A 119 0.52 -2.00 6.26
C TRP A 119 1.48 -1.03 6.99
N PHE A 120 0.96 -0.06 7.75
CA PHE A 120 1.79 0.92 8.48
C PHE A 120 2.43 0.32 9.74
N GLN A 121 1.79 -0.69 10.34
CA GLN A 121 2.35 -1.42 11.49
C GLN A 121 3.52 -2.34 11.10
N ARG A 122 3.67 -2.65 9.81
CA ARG A 122 4.73 -3.54 9.30
C ARG A 122 6.10 -2.87 9.16
N MET A 123 6.27 -1.62 9.61
CA MET A 123 7.56 -0.93 9.80
C MET A 123 8.69 -1.46 8.89
N TRP A 124 8.74 -0.98 7.66
CA TRP A 124 9.99 -1.04 6.90
C TRP A 124 10.83 0.16 7.37
N VAL A 125 11.71 -0.08 8.35
CA VAL A 125 12.89 0.77 8.60
C VAL A 125 14.07 0.13 7.89
#